data_AF-A0A0A7LYM2-F1
#
_entry.id   AF-A0A0A7LYM2-F1
#
_cell.length_a   1.000
_cell.length_b   1.000
_cell.length_c   1.000
_cell.angle_alpha   90.00
_cell.angle_beta   90.00
_cell.angle_gamma   90.00
#
_symmetry.space_group_name_H-M   'P 1'
#
loop_
_entity.id
_entity.type
_entity.pdbx_description
1 polymer ?
#
loop_
_entity_poly.entity_id
_entity_poly.type
_entity_poly.pdbx_seq_one_letter_code
_entity_poly.pdbx_strand_id
1 'polypeptide(L)'
;ILLATGSALAALSSCNIALAKNTIVANCLAQGHLTVPDISPSTQVILMSFNKISHLTESSFPPLASTKTLTLGMQLAGELYIGESAFGRLGNLTFLDLGGNKHLMLHNKAFAGLGKLEVLLLDHSDLSDGVLQNGYFQELLSLKKLDLTGNQIQMVRPDPSFSALKMLQSLHLKRNKIDSLCGEDLQHLQGHHLSMLDLSSNQLSYRQPRISQPVCTNPFHNISIDTLDISSNPWNVQGAEQFFQTIAGSQVRHVQMQHSSSLGSSFGFKNIPDVNAATFSGLNTSNVLSLDLSNGFISMLSPRVFSCLPQLQALNVASNKINRLDKEAFFGLQNLQSLNLSYNLLGELYRESFEVLKSSPLQSLDLKSNHIGAIQYDAFSDLSSLQSLNLGDNSLTTIPSMQLLSLKYVFLGENRIRDAYGIRTFASSATLIDLAYNRLQDLGEFWQIIRIRTLENLFLSHNMISRCSAKPEAVIPEDNNLRILDLS
;
A
#
# COMPACT_ATOMS: atom_id res chain seq x y z
N ILE A 1 13.65 21.41 7.47
CA ILE A 1 14.59 22.55 7.41
C ILE A 1 14.16 23.54 8.48
N LEU A 2 14.83 23.50 9.63
CA LEU A 2 14.84 24.56 10.65
C LEU A 2 16.32 24.68 11.00
N LEU A 3 17.04 25.45 10.17
CA LEU A 3 18.43 25.81 10.39
C LEU A 3 18.44 26.85 11.52
N ALA A 4 18.75 26.42 12.73
CA ALA A 4 19.13 27.33 13.79
C ALA A 4 20.54 27.85 13.47
N THR A 5 20.62 29.05 12.91
CA THR A 5 21.84 29.85 12.92
C THR A 5 22.03 30.43 14.32
N GLY A 6 22.89 29.79 15.11
CA GLY A 6 23.24 30.28 16.44
C GLY A 6 24.45 29.53 16.98
N SER A 7 25.54 30.28 17.19
CA SER A 7 26.69 30.04 18.09
C SER A 7 27.10 28.60 18.37
N ALA A 8 28.39 28.27 18.17
CA ALA A 8 29.04 27.06 18.64
C ALA A 8 28.58 26.64 20.05
N LEU A 9 27.55 25.79 20.12
CA LEU A 9 27.18 25.07 21.32
C LEU A 9 28.33 24.11 21.58
N ALA A 10 29.03 24.32 22.70
CA ALA A 10 29.95 23.33 23.21
C ALA A 10 29.24 21.97 23.22
N ALA A 11 29.87 20.95 22.66
CA ALA A 11 29.31 19.59 22.70
C ALA A 11 28.96 19.27 24.15
N LEU A 12 27.68 18.99 24.41
CA LEU A 12 27.27 18.52 25.73
C LEU A 12 28.08 17.26 26.03
N SER A 13 28.68 17.15 27.21
CA SER A 13 29.46 15.96 27.57
C SER A 13 28.59 14.74 27.89
N SER A 14 27.28 14.94 28.03
CA SER A 14 26.31 13.91 28.41
C SER A 14 24.98 14.06 27.67
N CYS A 15 24.24 12.95 27.57
CA CYS A 15 22.90 12.96 27.01
C CYS A 15 21.86 13.46 28.03
N ASN A 16 20.76 14.02 27.52
CA ASN A 16 19.60 14.33 28.36
C ASN A 16 18.87 13.04 28.73
N ILE A 17 18.74 12.76 30.03
CA ILE A 17 18.02 11.58 30.52
C ILE A 17 16.54 11.91 30.66
N ALA A 18 15.67 11.06 30.12
CA ALA A 18 14.22 11.16 30.25
C ALA A 18 13.62 9.83 30.70
N LEU A 19 12.49 9.91 31.41
CA LEU A 19 11.69 8.75 31.77
C LEU A 19 10.39 8.79 30.97
N ALA A 20 10.18 7.81 30.09
CA ALA A 20 8.98 7.72 29.26
C ALA A 20 8.28 6.38 29.54
N LYS A 21 7.10 6.40 30.17
CA LYS A 21 6.33 5.19 30.52
C LYS A 21 7.19 4.10 31.22
N ASN A 22 7.96 4.50 32.24
CA ASN A 22 8.91 3.64 32.98
C ASN A 22 10.12 3.13 32.17
N THR A 23 10.35 3.66 30.97
CA THR A 23 11.56 3.42 30.17
C THR A 23 12.56 4.54 30.39
N ILE A 24 13.81 4.17 30.71
CA ILE A 24 14.92 5.10 30.82
C ILE A 24 15.48 5.37 29.43
N VAL A 25 15.39 6.61 28.98
CA VAL A 25 15.81 7.08 27.65
C VAL A 25 16.99 8.02 27.79
N ALA A 26 18.09 7.72 27.11
CA ALA A 26 19.19 8.66 26.88
C ALA A 26 18.93 9.38 25.56
N ASN A 27 18.50 10.64 25.63
CA ASN A 27 18.28 11.49 24.47
C ASN A 27 19.54 12.30 24.17
N CYS A 28 20.26 11.86 23.14
CA CYS A 28 21.50 12.45 22.64
C CYS A 28 21.30 13.13 21.26
N LEU A 29 20.05 13.32 20.80
CA LEU A 29 19.74 13.76 19.44
C LEU A 29 20.30 15.15 19.15
N ALA A 30 20.98 15.30 18.02
CA ALA A 30 21.47 16.59 17.50
C ALA A 30 22.30 17.43 18.50
N GLN A 31 23.08 16.77 19.36
CA GLN A 31 23.93 17.43 20.38
C GLN A 31 25.37 17.65 19.92
N GLY A 32 25.72 17.22 18.71
CA GLY A 32 27.04 17.43 18.11
C GLY A 32 28.11 16.47 18.62
N HIS A 33 27.72 15.33 19.19
CA HIS A 33 28.64 14.32 19.71
C HIS A 33 29.57 13.78 18.61
N LEU A 34 30.87 13.71 18.87
CA LEU A 34 31.89 13.12 17.98
C LEU A 34 32.15 11.65 18.31
N THR A 35 31.90 11.25 19.55
CA THR A 35 32.00 9.89 20.08
C THR A 35 30.75 9.58 20.88
N VAL A 36 30.54 8.30 21.21
CA VAL A 36 29.48 7.91 22.16
C VAL A 36 29.77 8.56 23.52
N PRO A 37 28.86 9.39 24.08
CA PRO A 37 29.02 9.96 25.41
C PRO A 37 28.76 8.92 26.50
N ASP A 38 29.01 9.26 27.77
CA ASP A 38 28.73 8.37 28.89
C ASP A 38 27.22 8.08 29.02
N ILE A 39 26.87 6.79 29.05
CA ILE A 39 25.48 6.31 29.14
C ILE A 39 25.35 5.37 30.34
N SER A 40 24.28 5.56 31.12
CA SER A 40 23.99 4.70 32.28
C SER A 40 23.68 3.25 31.84
N PRO A 41 24.22 2.22 32.52
CA PRO A 41 23.89 0.80 32.27
C PRO A 41 22.41 0.42 32.41
N SER A 42 21.62 1.24 33.10
CA SER A 42 20.17 1.06 33.25
C SER A 42 19.37 1.58 32.04
N THR A 43 20.02 2.26 31.09
CA THR A 43 19.36 2.85 29.92
C THR A 43 18.81 1.77 28.99
N GLN A 44 17.54 1.93 28.61
CA GLN A 44 16.82 0.99 27.76
C GLN A 44 16.74 1.47 26.30
N VAL A 45 16.69 2.79 26.09
CA VAL A 45 16.60 3.41 24.76
C VAL A 45 17.65 4.50 24.65
N ILE A 46 18.42 4.48 23.56
CA ILE A 46 19.44 5.47 23.24
C ILE A 46 19.09 6.12 21.90
N LEU A 47 18.90 7.43 21.91
CA LEU A 47 18.59 8.22 20.72
C LEU A 47 19.80 9.08 20.34
N MET A 48 20.52 8.71 19.28
CA MET A 48 21.81 9.34 18.93
C MET A 48 21.91 9.77 17.47
N SER A 49 20.78 9.85 16.77
CA SER A 49 20.71 10.38 15.41
C SER A 49 21.12 11.87 15.32
N PHE A 50 21.55 12.31 14.14
CA PHE A 50 21.94 13.71 13.86
C PHE A 50 23.16 14.23 14.64
N ASN A 51 24.06 13.36 15.08
CA ASN A 51 25.34 13.75 15.69
C ASN A 51 26.46 13.79 14.64
N LYS A 52 27.72 13.78 15.06
CA LYS A 52 28.91 13.83 14.20
C LYS A 52 29.84 12.65 14.49
N ILE A 53 29.27 11.49 14.84
CA ILE A 53 30.03 10.28 15.05
C ILE A 53 30.45 9.72 13.69
N SER A 54 31.74 9.46 13.51
CA SER A 54 32.30 8.94 12.27
C SER A 54 32.89 7.54 12.39
N HIS A 55 33.12 7.04 13.61
CA HIS A 55 33.78 5.75 13.82
C HIS A 55 33.25 5.09 15.10
N LEU A 56 32.86 3.82 14.99
CA LEU A 56 32.44 2.98 16.10
C LEU A 56 33.27 1.68 16.14
N THR A 57 33.69 1.31 17.33
CA THR A 57 34.47 0.10 17.66
C THR A 57 33.78 -0.64 18.80
N GLU A 58 34.22 -1.87 19.10
CA GLU A 58 33.71 -2.63 20.25
C GLU A 58 33.81 -1.85 21.58
N SER A 59 34.82 -0.98 21.73
CA SER A 59 35.02 -0.15 22.92
C SER A 59 34.18 1.12 22.96
N SER A 60 33.49 1.47 21.87
CA SER A 60 32.72 2.72 21.80
C SER A 60 31.52 2.73 22.74
N PHE A 61 30.92 1.56 23.00
CA PHE A 61 29.86 1.44 23.99
C PHE A 61 30.39 0.79 25.29
N PRO A 62 30.00 1.29 26.48
CA PRO A 62 30.14 0.52 27.70
C PRO A 62 29.21 -0.71 27.67
N PRO A 63 29.36 -1.68 28.58
CA PRO A 63 28.40 -2.77 28.72
C PRO A 63 27.02 -2.25 29.14
N LEU A 64 26.08 -2.20 28.20
CA LEU A 64 24.72 -1.68 28.43
C LEU A 64 23.69 -2.82 28.33
N ALA A 65 23.67 -3.67 29.36
CA ALA A 65 22.83 -4.88 29.38
C ALA A 65 21.32 -4.61 29.32
N SER A 66 20.87 -3.40 29.68
CA SER A 66 19.44 -3.04 29.65
C SER A 66 18.95 -2.50 28.31
N THR A 67 19.87 -2.15 27.40
CA THR A 67 19.54 -1.44 26.16
C THR A 67 18.87 -2.38 25.15
N LYS A 68 17.73 -1.94 24.64
CA LYS A 68 16.91 -2.66 23.65
C LYS A 68 16.80 -1.91 22.33
N THR A 69 16.96 -0.59 22.35
CA THR A 69 16.80 0.30 21.19
C THR A 69 17.97 1.26 21.11
N LEU A 70 18.58 1.33 19.93
CA LEU A 70 19.65 2.27 19.60
C LEU A 70 19.35 2.91 18.24
N THR A 71 19.31 4.24 18.19
CA THR A 71 19.26 4.99 16.94
C THR A 71 20.57 5.75 16.73
N LEU A 72 21.15 5.57 15.55
CA LEU A 72 22.41 6.16 15.10
C LEU A 72 22.29 6.72 13.68
N GLY A 73 21.08 6.85 13.16
CA GLY A 73 20.83 7.35 11.81
C GLY A 73 21.30 8.79 11.57
N MET A 74 21.54 9.12 10.29
CA MET A 74 21.86 10.48 9.82
C MET A 74 22.98 11.20 10.60
N GLN A 75 24.14 10.56 10.78
CA GLN A 75 25.32 11.27 11.27
C GLN A 75 25.80 12.31 10.25
N LEU A 76 26.25 13.46 10.75
CA LEU A 76 26.61 14.65 10.00
C LEU A 76 28.12 14.77 9.76
N ALA A 77 28.89 13.75 10.13
CA ALA A 77 30.35 13.71 9.92
C ALA A 77 30.76 13.39 8.47
N GLY A 78 29.79 13.05 7.61
CA GLY A 78 30.00 12.74 6.19
C GLY A 78 30.11 11.24 5.90
N GLU A 79 30.83 10.50 6.75
CA GLU A 79 30.98 9.04 6.69
C GLU A 79 30.85 8.46 8.10
N LEU A 80 30.35 7.23 8.20
CA LEU A 80 30.30 6.45 9.44
C LEU A 80 30.91 5.07 9.19
N TYR A 81 31.96 4.74 9.92
CA TYR A 81 32.57 3.41 9.92
C TYR A 81 32.13 2.61 11.15
N ILE A 82 31.59 1.42 10.93
CA ILE A 82 31.24 0.44 11.97
C ILE A 82 32.27 -0.69 11.95
N GLY A 83 33.16 -0.71 12.94
CA GLY A 83 34.20 -1.70 13.11
C GLY A 83 33.71 -3.07 13.58
N GLU A 84 34.63 -4.01 13.72
CA GLU A 84 34.35 -5.36 14.24
C GLU A 84 33.67 -5.29 15.62
N SER A 85 32.56 -6.03 15.77
CA SER A 85 31.82 -6.17 17.02
C SER A 85 31.45 -4.83 17.67
N ALA A 86 31.25 -3.76 16.88
CA ALA A 86 30.99 -2.41 17.40
C ALA A 86 29.80 -2.34 18.37
N PHE A 87 28.84 -3.27 18.24
CA PHE A 87 27.68 -3.40 19.11
C PHE A 87 27.71 -4.63 20.01
N GLY A 88 28.81 -5.38 20.08
CA GLY A 88 28.91 -6.67 20.78
C GLY A 88 28.61 -6.57 22.29
N ARG A 89 28.80 -5.39 22.88
CA ARG A 89 28.46 -5.09 24.29
C ARG A 89 26.98 -4.75 24.53
N LEU A 90 26.18 -4.74 23.47
CA LEU A 90 24.74 -4.45 23.46
C LEU A 90 23.92 -5.71 23.14
N GLY A 91 24.29 -6.87 23.67
CA GLY A 91 23.70 -8.17 23.28
C GLY A 91 22.18 -8.35 23.54
N ASN A 92 21.52 -7.40 24.20
CA ASN A 92 20.07 -7.37 24.39
C ASN A 92 19.33 -6.43 23.41
N LEU A 93 20.04 -5.87 22.44
CA LEU A 93 19.45 -5.00 21.42
C LEU A 93 18.43 -5.76 20.58
N THR A 94 17.26 -5.15 20.41
CA THR A 94 16.15 -5.66 19.58
C THR A 94 15.89 -4.76 18.37
N PHE A 95 16.30 -3.49 18.45
CA PHE A 95 16.12 -2.50 17.40
C PHE A 95 17.39 -1.68 17.22
N LEU A 96 17.90 -1.64 16.00
CA LEU A 96 19.05 -0.85 15.60
C LEU A 96 18.71 -0.05 14.34
N ASP A 97 18.83 1.26 14.43
CA ASP A 97 18.67 2.17 13.31
C ASP A 97 20.00 2.83 12.94
N LEU A 98 20.50 2.52 11.75
CA LEU A 98 21.67 3.13 11.13
C LEU A 98 21.30 3.89 9.84
N GLY A 99 20.02 4.12 9.58
CA GLY A 99 19.51 4.70 8.34
C GLY A 99 19.97 6.13 8.08
N GLY A 100 20.10 6.50 6.81
CA GLY A 100 20.50 7.84 6.38
C GLY A 100 21.96 8.21 6.62
N ASN A 101 22.80 7.26 7.04
CA ASN A 101 24.25 7.45 7.11
C ASN A 101 24.85 7.27 5.72
N LYS A 102 25.01 8.38 4.99
CA LYS A 102 25.62 8.34 3.64
C LYS A 102 27.03 7.76 3.69
N HIS A 103 27.39 7.00 2.66
CA HIS A 103 28.66 6.26 2.58
C HIS A 103 28.96 5.40 3.82
N LEU A 104 27.95 4.70 4.36
CA LEU A 104 28.12 3.82 5.52
C LEU A 104 29.12 2.71 5.19
N MET A 105 30.15 2.58 6.01
CA MET A 105 31.17 1.53 5.89
C MET A 105 31.00 0.52 7.00
N LEU A 106 30.91 -0.76 6.63
CA LEU A 106 30.72 -1.85 7.59
C LEU A 106 31.89 -2.83 7.53
N HIS A 107 32.42 -3.17 8.69
CA HIS A 107 33.22 -4.38 8.85
C HIS A 107 32.32 -5.62 8.68
N ASN A 108 32.84 -6.74 8.13
CA ASN A 108 32.05 -7.96 7.88
C ASN A 108 31.40 -8.55 9.15
N LYS A 109 31.98 -8.25 10.31
CA LYS A 109 31.47 -8.61 11.65
C LYS A 109 30.96 -7.41 12.45
N ALA A 110 30.50 -6.35 11.78
CA ALA A 110 29.98 -5.15 12.43
C ALA A 110 28.85 -5.45 13.45
N PHE A 111 28.01 -6.44 13.13
CA PHE A 111 26.84 -6.83 13.91
C PHE A 111 27.04 -8.09 14.77
N ALA A 112 28.29 -8.55 14.95
CA ALA A 112 28.56 -9.70 15.78
C ALA A 112 28.08 -9.50 17.23
N GLY A 113 27.50 -10.55 17.81
CA GLY A 113 26.90 -10.54 19.15
C GLY A 113 25.44 -10.05 19.23
N LEU A 114 24.82 -9.64 18.12
CA LEU A 114 23.45 -9.12 18.09
C LEU A 114 22.37 -10.20 17.82
N GLY A 115 22.49 -11.39 18.44
CA GLY A 115 21.58 -12.51 18.18
C GLY A 115 20.11 -12.30 18.55
N LYS A 116 19.80 -11.28 19.37
CA LYS A 116 18.44 -10.88 19.76
C LYS A 116 17.84 -9.75 18.92
N LEU A 117 18.60 -9.23 17.95
CA LEU A 117 18.15 -8.12 17.13
C LEU A 117 16.98 -8.56 16.24
N GLU A 118 15.87 -7.83 16.31
CA GLU A 118 14.65 -8.13 15.56
C GLU A 118 14.45 -7.18 14.38
N VAL A 119 14.89 -5.93 14.50
CA VAL A 119 14.76 -4.89 13.47
C VAL A 119 16.10 -4.22 13.23
N LEU A 120 16.54 -4.23 11.97
CA LEU A 120 17.72 -3.52 11.50
C LEU A 120 17.34 -2.58 10.36
N LEU A 121 17.60 -1.28 10.55
CA LEU A 121 17.41 -0.26 9.52
C LEU A 121 18.75 0.20 8.98
N LEU A 122 18.93 0.04 7.68
CA LEU A 122 20.12 0.40 6.91
C LEU A 122 19.72 1.20 5.65
N ASP A 123 18.58 1.89 5.70
CA ASP A 123 18.04 2.62 4.56
C ASP A 123 18.90 3.85 4.23
N HIS A 124 18.89 4.29 2.98
CA HIS A 124 19.53 5.51 2.47
C HIS A 124 21.01 5.67 2.91
N SER A 125 21.78 4.58 2.84
CA SER A 125 23.15 4.49 3.38
C SER A 125 24.24 4.24 2.33
N ASP A 126 23.89 4.39 1.04
CA ASP A 126 24.76 4.16 -0.13
C ASP A 126 25.37 2.73 -0.22
N LEU A 127 24.74 1.75 0.43
CA LEU A 127 25.21 0.37 0.43
C LEU A 127 25.03 -0.27 -0.96
N SER A 128 26.04 -1.04 -1.39
CA SER A 128 26.00 -1.81 -2.64
C SER A 128 25.66 -3.28 -2.39
N ASP A 129 25.64 -4.10 -3.44
CA ASP A 129 25.32 -5.54 -3.41
C ASP A 129 26.04 -6.33 -2.30
N GLY A 130 27.27 -5.91 -1.96
CA GLY A 130 28.08 -6.54 -0.92
C GLY A 130 27.35 -6.67 0.43
N VAL A 131 26.43 -5.76 0.75
CA VAL A 131 25.65 -5.81 2.01
C VAL A 131 24.85 -7.10 2.14
N LEU A 132 24.40 -7.69 1.03
CA LEU A 132 23.69 -8.96 1.03
C LEU A 132 24.62 -10.16 0.89
N GLN A 133 25.78 -9.99 0.23
CA GLN A 133 26.65 -11.09 -0.20
C GLN A 133 27.77 -11.46 0.79
N ASN A 134 28.15 -10.54 1.69
CA ASN A 134 29.37 -10.70 2.51
C ASN A 134 29.10 -11.14 3.95
N GLY A 135 27.97 -11.81 4.21
CA GLY A 135 27.69 -12.44 5.51
C GLY A 135 27.48 -11.49 6.70
N TYR A 136 27.21 -10.19 6.47
CA TYR A 136 27.04 -9.19 7.54
C TYR A 136 25.96 -9.57 8.58
N PHE A 137 24.96 -10.35 8.17
CA PHE A 137 23.77 -10.65 8.98
C PHE A 137 23.79 -12.05 9.61
N GLN A 138 24.88 -12.80 9.47
CA GLN A 138 24.92 -14.23 9.80
C GLN A 138 24.58 -14.59 11.26
N GLU A 139 24.78 -13.67 12.20
CA GLU A 139 24.51 -13.87 13.62
C GLU A 139 23.14 -13.36 14.08
N LEU A 140 22.36 -12.72 13.19
CA LEU A 140 21.10 -12.05 13.54
C LEU A 140 19.91 -13.01 13.58
N LEU A 141 20.01 -14.09 14.35
CA LEU A 141 19.06 -15.22 14.32
C LEU A 141 17.60 -14.84 14.68
N SER A 142 17.40 -13.73 15.39
CA SER A 142 16.08 -13.21 15.75
C SER A 142 15.53 -12.16 14.78
N LEU A 143 16.24 -11.87 13.69
CA LEU A 143 15.90 -10.77 12.77
C LEU A 143 14.56 -11.05 12.09
N LYS A 144 13.62 -10.10 12.24
CA LYS A 144 12.29 -10.13 11.63
C LYS A 144 12.17 -9.16 10.48
N LYS A 145 12.79 -7.98 10.61
CA LYS A 145 12.76 -6.92 9.60
C LYS A 145 14.17 -6.43 9.26
N LEU A 146 14.45 -6.41 7.96
CA LEU A 146 15.64 -5.80 7.37
C LEU A 146 15.19 -4.71 6.37
N ASP A 147 15.58 -3.46 6.63
CA ASP A 147 15.29 -2.34 5.75
C ASP A 147 16.55 -1.87 5.04
N LEU A 148 16.60 -2.06 3.72
CA LEU A 148 17.66 -1.64 2.81
C LEU A 148 17.15 -0.64 1.77
N THR A 149 16.05 0.07 2.08
CA THR A 149 15.45 1.06 1.18
C THR A 149 16.43 2.15 0.77
N GLY A 150 16.43 2.60 -0.49
CA GLY A 150 17.18 3.79 -0.89
C GLY A 150 18.70 3.59 -0.99
N ASN A 151 19.16 2.35 -1.20
CA ASN A 151 20.57 2.01 -1.37
C ASN A 151 20.93 1.85 -2.87
N GLN A 152 22.11 1.28 -3.17
CA GLN A 152 22.66 1.13 -4.52
C GLN A 152 22.64 -0.32 -5.01
N ILE A 153 21.76 -1.16 -4.45
CA ILE A 153 21.69 -2.61 -4.72
C ILE A 153 21.16 -2.84 -6.13
N GLN A 154 21.87 -3.63 -6.93
CA GLN A 154 21.48 -4.10 -8.25
C GLN A 154 21.19 -5.60 -8.23
N MET A 155 22.03 -6.39 -7.56
CA MET A 155 21.88 -7.84 -7.46
C MET A 155 21.44 -8.25 -6.07
N VAL A 156 20.22 -8.78 -5.96
CA VAL A 156 19.72 -9.36 -4.71
C VAL A 156 20.23 -10.79 -4.64
N ARG A 157 21.40 -11.00 -4.04
CA ARG A 157 21.99 -12.33 -3.79
C ARG A 157 22.38 -12.45 -2.33
N PRO A 158 21.45 -12.86 -1.46
CA PRO A 158 21.74 -13.03 -0.05
C PRO A 158 22.78 -14.13 0.17
N ASP A 159 23.70 -13.92 1.10
CA ASP A 159 24.67 -14.91 1.56
C ASP A 159 23.98 -16.18 2.10
N PRO A 160 24.60 -17.37 2.03
CA PRO A 160 24.03 -18.62 2.56
C PRO A 160 23.50 -18.55 4.00
N SER A 161 24.04 -17.65 4.83
CA SER A 161 23.58 -17.43 6.20
C SER A 161 22.12 -16.96 6.30
N PHE A 162 21.53 -16.37 5.25
CA PHE A 162 20.10 -16.04 5.23
C PHE A 162 19.20 -17.25 5.44
N SER A 163 19.66 -18.44 5.07
CA SER A 163 18.93 -19.69 5.32
C SER A 163 18.75 -19.97 6.82
N ALA A 164 19.60 -19.43 7.70
CA ALA A 164 19.48 -19.53 9.15
C ALA A 164 18.56 -18.46 9.78
N LEU A 165 18.25 -17.37 9.05
CA LEU A 165 17.41 -16.27 9.53
C LEU A 165 15.92 -16.63 9.47
N LYS A 166 15.50 -17.65 10.22
CA LYS A 166 14.15 -18.24 10.15
C LYS A 166 13.02 -17.30 10.59
N MET A 167 13.34 -16.24 11.32
CA MET A 167 12.38 -15.24 11.78
C MET A 167 12.17 -14.11 10.78
N LEU A 168 12.94 -14.06 9.68
CA LEU A 168 12.88 -12.97 8.71
C LEU A 168 11.52 -13.00 7.99
N GLN A 169 10.76 -11.93 8.15
CA GLN A 169 9.40 -11.79 7.63
C GLN A 169 9.24 -10.55 6.75
N SER A 170 10.11 -9.55 6.87
CA SER A 170 9.99 -8.27 6.19
C SER A 170 11.34 -7.86 5.61
N LEU A 171 11.41 -7.82 4.28
CA LEU A 171 12.59 -7.40 3.54
C LEU A 171 12.22 -6.22 2.64
N HIS A 172 12.81 -5.05 2.93
CA HIS A 172 12.59 -3.85 2.13
C HIS A 172 13.80 -3.54 1.26
N LEU A 173 13.60 -3.57 -0.05
CA LEU A 173 14.58 -3.28 -1.10
C LEU A 173 14.09 -2.15 -2.02
N LYS A 174 13.12 -1.36 -1.53
CA LYS A 174 12.56 -0.20 -2.24
C LYS A 174 13.63 0.79 -2.65
N ARG A 175 13.44 1.49 -3.78
CA ARG A 175 14.35 2.58 -4.22
C ARG A 175 15.82 2.14 -4.32
N ASN A 176 16.05 0.95 -4.85
CA ASN A 176 17.38 0.47 -5.23
C ASN A 176 17.52 0.53 -6.76
N LYS A 177 18.45 -0.24 -7.33
CA LYS A 177 18.74 -0.31 -8.76
C LYS A 177 18.52 -1.72 -9.33
N ILE A 178 17.60 -2.49 -8.74
CA ILE A 178 17.33 -3.87 -9.12
C ILE A 178 16.61 -3.89 -10.46
N ASP A 179 17.19 -4.51 -11.49
CA ASP A 179 16.62 -4.57 -12.84
C ASP A 179 15.96 -5.92 -13.17
N SER A 180 16.35 -6.98 -12.47
CA SER A 180 15.87 -8.34 -12.65
C SER A 180 16.03 -9.18 -11.38
N LEU A 181 15.20 -10.21 -11.24
CA LEU A 181 15.32 -11.28 -10.26
C LEU A 181 15.12 -12.62 -10.98
N CYS A 182 16.12 -13.47 -10.96
CA CYS A 182 16.10 -14.73 -11.71
C CYS A 182 16.75 -15.87 -10.92
N GLY A 183 16.13 -17.05 -11.00
CA GLY A 183 16.70 -18.31 -10.51
C GLY A 183 17.28 -18.21 -9.10
N GLU A 184 18.60 -18.35 -9.00
CA GLU A 184 19.29 -18.47 -7.71
C GLU A 184 19.43 -17.16 -6.93
N ASP A 185 18.95 -16.03 -7.45
CA ASP A 185 19.10 -14.73 -6.79
C ASP A 185 18.55 -14.76 -5.35
N LEU A 186 17.42 -15.44 -5.10
CA LEU A 186 16.85 -15.59 -3.76
C LEU A 186 16.93 -17.02 -3.20
N GLN A 187 17.85 -17.85 -3.70
CA GLN A 187 17.94 -19.28 -3.32
C GLN A 187 18.08 -19.49 -1.80
N HIS A 188 18.73 -18.57 -1.10
CA HIS A 188 18.98 -18.68 0.34
C HIS A 188 17.80 -18.22 1.21
N LEU A 189 16.72 -17.74 0.59
CA LEU A 189 15.42 -17.49 1.23
C LEU A 189 14.41 -18.63 1.00
N GLN A 190 14.81 -19.74 0.36
CA GLN A 190 13.93 -20.89 0.19
C GLN A 190 13.45 -21.44 1.55
N GLY A 191 12.15 -21.70 1.64
CA GLY A 191 11.46 -22.14 2.85
C GLY A 191 11.00 -20.99 3.76
N HIS A 192 11.31 -19.73 3.42
CA HIS A 192 10.83 -18.59 4.18
C HIS A 192 9.38 -18.22 3.84
N HIS A 193 8.73 -17.64 4.84
CA HIS A 193 7.45 -16.95 4.70
C HIS A 193 7.65 -15.46 4.96
N LEU A 194 7.54 -14.65 3.93
CA LEU A 194 7.69 -13.20 4.01
C LEU A 194 6.31 -12.55 4.09
N SER A 195 6.04 -11.85 5.20
CA SER A 195 4.89 -10.94 5.30
C SER A 195 4.97 -9.79 4.28
N MET A 196 6.20 -9.35 3.97
CA MET A 196 6.46 -8.23 3.06
C MET A 196 7.76 -8.46 2.29
N LEU A 197 7.67 -8.39 0.97
CA LEU A 197 8.81 -8.20 0.07
C LEU A 197 8.58 -6.92 -0.73
N ASP A 198 9.30 -5.86 -0.38
CA ASP A 198 9.17 -4.56 -1.03
C ASP A 198 10.28 -4.37 -2.08
N LEU A 199 9.90 -4.47 -3.34
CA LEU A 199 10.72 -4.24 -4.52
C LEU A 199 10.28 -2.96 -5.27
N SER A 200 9.49 -2.10 -4.62
CA SER A 200 8.93 -0.92 -5.26
C SER A 200 10.00 0.10 -5.64
N SER A 201 9.73 0.90 -6.67
CA SER A 201 10.66 1.97 -7.13
C SER A 201 12.06 1.45 -7.50
N ASN A 202 12.13 0.31 -8.19
CA ASN A 202 13.36 -0.25 -8.75
C ASN A 202 13.34 -0.10 -10.29
N GLN A 203 14.07 -0.95 -11.01
CA GLN A 203 14.20 -0.95 -12.47
C GLN A 203 13.65 -2.25 -13.09
N LEU A 204 12.79 -2.99 -12.37
CA LEU A 204 12.20 -4.23 -12.86
C LEU A 204 11.36 -3.95 -14.11
N SER A 205 11.76 -4.53 -15.24
CA SER A 205 11.09 -4.26 -16.52
C SER A 205 10.73 -5.50 -17.30
N TYR A 206 11.57 -6.55 -17.26
CA TYR A 206 11.42 -7.79 -18.04
C TYR A 206 11.14 -7.52 -19.53
N ARG A 207 11.67 -6.41 -20.07
CA ARG A 207 11.52 -6.03 -21.48
C ARG A 207 12.57 -6.80 -22.30
N GLN A 208 12.19 -7.98 -22.78
CA GLN A 208 12.95 -8.91 -23.65
C GLN A 208 13.87 -9.90 -22.90
N PRO A 209 13.93 -11.18 -23.31
CA PRO A 209 15.13 -11.97 -23.09
C PRO A 209 16.22 -11.33 -23.94
N ARG A 210 17.33 -10.90 -23.34
CA ARG A 210 18.54 -10.67 -24.15
C ARG A 210 18.78 -11.99 -24.89
N ILE A 211 18.91 -11.95 -26.22
CA ILE A 211 19.03 -13.12 -27.11
C ILE A 211 20.17 -14.09 -26.68
N SER A 212 21.03 -13.64 -25.75
CA SER A 212 22.17 -14.33 -25.16
C SER A 212 22.09 -14.59 -23.64
N GLN A 213 20.98 -14.30 -22.94
CA GLN A 213 20.83 -14.58 -21.51
C GLN A 213 20.09 -15.91 -21.28
N PRO A 214 20.52 -16.73 -20.28
CA PRO A 214 19.80 -17.92 -19.89
C PRO A 214 18.36 -17.57 -19.51
N VAL A 215 17.44 -18.52 -19.75
CA VAL A 215 16.02 -18.37 -19.41
C VAL A 215 15.91 -18.04 -17.91
N CYS A 216 15.33 -16.88 -17.60
CA CYS A 216 15.08 -16.46 -16.22
C CYS A 216 14.07 -17.42 -15.58
N THR A 217 14.52 -18.22 -14.63
CA THR A 217 13.68 -19.14 -13.86
C THR A 217 13.10 -18.46 -12.62
N ASN A 218 12.09 -19.08 -12.00
CA ASN A 218 11.35 -18.50 -10.87
C ASN A 218 12.27 -18.20 -9.66
N PRO A 219 12.49 -16.92 -9.30
CA PRO A 219 13.32 -16.56 -8.15
C PRO A 219 12.62 -16.83 -6.80
N PHE A 220 11.31 -17.02 -6.79
CA PHE A 220 10.51 -17.24 -5.57
C PHE A 220 10.18 -18.72 -5.35
N HIS A 221 10.99 -19.63 -5.90
CA HIS A 221 10.82 -21.07 -5.71
C HIS A 221 10.82 -21.41 -4.21
N ASN A 222 9.77 -22.07 -3.72
CA ASN A 222 9.61 -22.41 -2.30
C ASN A 222 9.69 -21.19 -1.34
N ILE A 223 9.28 -20.01 -1.80
CA ILE A 223 9.11 -18.81 -0.96
C ILE A 223 7.62 -18.45 -0.98
N SER A 224 7.04 -18.22 0.18
CA SER A 224 5.67 -17.70 0.29
C SER A 224 5.68 -16.25 0.70
N ILE A 225 4.86 -15.44 0.05
CA ILE A 225 4.84 -13.98 0.23
C ILE A 225 3.40 -13.54 0.51
N ASP A 226 3.15 -12.87 1.63
CA ASP A 226 1.85 -12.24 1.85
C ASP A 226 1.73 -11.01 0.96
N THR A 227 2.62 -10.02 1.09
CA THR A 227 2.60 -8.80 0.25
C THR A 227 3.86 -8.69 -0.60
N LEU A 228 3.66 -8.72 -1.92
CA LEU A 228 4.68 -8.42 -2.92
C LEU A 228 4.41 -7.03 -3.49
N ASP A 229 5.26 -6.07 -3.13
CA ASP A 229 5.20 -4.72 -3.69
C ASP A 229 6.22 -4.55 -4.82
N ILE A 230 5.72 -4.46 -6.04
CA ILE A 230 6.50 -4.22 -7.27
C ILE A 230 6.10 -2.90 -7.92
N SER A 231 5.48 -2.00 -7.17
CA SER A 231 4.97 -0.72 -7.66
C SER A 231 6.08 0.21 -8.11
N SER A 232 5.74 1.21 -8.94
CA SER A 232 6.69 2.23 -9.42
C SER A 232 7.95 1.66 -10.10
N ASN A 233 7.84 0.49 -10.72
CA ASN A 233 8.85 -0.07 -11.62
C ASN A 233 8.48 0.25 -13.08
N PRO A 234 9.43 0.22 -14.03
CA PRO A 234 9.20 0.53 -15.44
C PRO A 234 8.43 -0.57 -16.20
N TRP A 235 7.31 -1.04 -15.64
CA TRP A 235 6.44 -2.06 -16.21
C TRP A 235 5.79 -1.59 -17.52
N ASN A 236 5.84 -2.46 -18.52
CA ASN A 236 4.91 -2.46 -19.65
C ASN A 236 4.14 -3.79 -19.69
N VAL A 237 3.13 -3.91 -20.54
CA VAL A 237 2.27 -5.12 -20.60
C VAL A 237 3.09 -6.40 -20.84
N GLN A 238 4.01 -6.39 -21.80
CA GLN A 238 4.86 -7.55 -22.10
C GLN A 238 5.78 -7.92 -20.93
N GLY A 239 6.39 -6.93 -20.28
CA GLY A 239 7.28 -7.15 -19.15
C GLY A 239 6.54 -7.67 -17.92
N ALA A 240 5.33 -7.16 -17.67
CA ALA A 240 4.44 -7.68 -16.63
C ALA A 240 4.07 -9.14 -16.91
N GLU A 241 3.65 -9.44 -18.15
CA GLU A 241 3.33 -10.80 -18.58
C GLU A 241 4.51 -11.75 -18.36
N GLN A 242 5.71 -11.36 -18.82
CA GLN A 242 6.92 -12.15 -18.66
C GLN A 242 7.28 -12.34 -17.19
N PHE A 243 7.19 -11.29 -16.36
CA PHE A 243 7.46 -11.39 -14.93
C PHE A 243 6.51 -12.38 -14.25
N PHE A 244 5.19 -12.25 -14.48
CA PHE A 244 4.21 -13.15 -13.89
C PHE A 244 4.35 -14.59 -14.39
N GLN A 245 4.72 -14.79 -15.65
CA GLN A 245 5.08 -16.12 -16.17
C GLN A 245 6.33 -16.68 -15.48
N THR A 246 7.35 -15.85 -15.25
CA THR A 246 8.57 -16.26 -14.52
C THR A 246 8.25 -16.69 -13.09
N ILE A 247 7.35 -15.99 -12.39
CA ILE A 247 6.99 -16.32 -11.00
C ILE A 247 5.80 -17.28 -10.88
N ALA A 248 5.42 -17.95 -11.96
CA ALA A 248 4.28 -18.85 -11.95
C ALA A 248 4.44 -19.95 -10.88
N GLY A 249 3.35 -20.23 -10.15
CA GLY A 249 3.33 -21.18 -9.03
C GLY A 249 3.75 -20.61 -7.68
N SER A 250 4.37 -19.43 -7.64
CA SER A 250 4.73 -18.76 -6.39
C SER A 250 3.49 -18.34 -5.60
N GLN A 251 3.50 -18.58 -4.29
CA GLN A 251 2.38 -18.25 -3.42
C GLN A 251 2.47 -16.78 -3.00
N VAL A 252 1.60 -15.94 -3.57
CA VAL A 252 1.56 -14.49 -3.33
C VAL A 252 0.12 -14.06 -3.05
N ARG A 253 -0.16 -13.53 -1.85
CA ARG A 253 -1.55 -13.16 -1.47
C ARG A 253 -1.96 -11.77 -1.94
N HIS A 254 -1.08 -10.79 -1.84
CA HIS A 254 -1.34 -9.40 -2.15
C HIS A 254 -0.27 -8.89 -3.12
N VAL A 255 -0.70 -8.50 -4.32
CA VAL A 255 0.19 -7.92 -5.34
C VAL A 255 -0.09 -6.42 -5.43
N GLN A 256 0.93 -5.62 -5.14
CA GLN A 256 0.90 -4.17 -5.32
C GLN A 256 1.74 -3.80 -6.54
N MET A 257 1.11 -3.14 -7.50
CA MET A 257 1.72 -2.75 -8.78
C MET A 257 1.25 -1.35 -9.20
N GLN A 258 1.13 -0.45 -8.22
CA GLN A 258 0.69 0.93 -8.46
C GLN A 258 1.73 1.73 -9.24
N HIS A 259 1.30 2.87 -9.79
CA HIS A 259 2.20 3.81 -10.49
C HIS A 259 2.95 3.20 -11.69
N SER A 260 2.33 2.23 -12.36
CA SER A 260 2.89 1.53 -13.53
C SER A 260 2.57 2.29 -14.82
N SER A 261 3.42 3.27 -15.17
CA SER A 261 3.09 4.27 -16.20
C SER A 261 2.97 3.76 -17.63
N SER A 262 3.56 2.60 -17.94
CA SER A 262 3.49 1.98 -19.27
C SER A 262 2.67 0.68 -19.29
N LEU A 263 1.94 0.41 -18.21
CA LEU A 263 1.00 -0.71 -18.09
C LEU A 263 -0.42 -0.26 -18.48
N GLY A 264 -0.54 0.37 -19.65
CA GLY A 264 -1.80 0.95 -20.13
C GLY A 264 -1.59 1.90 -21.29
N SER A 265 -2.58 2.01 -22.16
CA SER A 265 -2.49 2.82 -23.38
C SER A 265 -2.64 4.33 -23.14
N SER A 266 -3.11 4.74 -21.95
CA SER A 266 -3.53 6.11 -21.63
C SER A 266 -4.68 6.61 -22.52
N PHE A 267 -5.15 7.84 -22.28
CA PHE A 267 -6.22 8.43 -23.08
C PHE A 267 -5.68 8.98 -24.41
N GLY A 268 -6.15 8.46 -25.54
CA GLY A 268 -5.87 9.01 -26.87
C GLY A 268 -4.55 8.54 -27.51
N PHE A 269 -3.84 7.58 -26.93
CA PHE A 269 -2.63 6.99 -27.52
C PHE A 269 -2.88 5.52 -27.90
N LYS A 270 -2.37 5.08 -29.05
CA LYS A 270 -2.45 3.67 -29.50
C LYS A 270 -1.09 2.97 -29.54
N ASN A 271 -0.05 3.64 -29.04
CA ASN A 271 1.33 3.15 -29.14
C ASN A 271 1.69 2.13 -28.06
N ILE A 272 0.90 2.06 -26.99
CA ILE A 272 1.09 1.14 -25.85
C ILE A 272 -0.21 0.35 -25.70
N PRO A 273 -0.18 -0.99 -25.55
CA PRO A 273 -1.37 -1.77 -25.30
C PRO A 273 -1.87 -1.60 -23.86
N ASP A 274 -3.17 -1.79 -23.65
CA ASP A 274 -3.73 -2.04 -22.32
C ASP A 274 -3.50 -3.50 -21.89
N VAL A 275 -3.68 -3.75 -20.59
CA VAL A 275 -3.63 -5.08 -20.00
C VAL A 275 -4.69 -6.00 -20.61
N ASN A 276 -4.36 -7.28 -20.75
CA ASN A 276 -5.23 -8.29 -21.35
C ASN A 276 -5.17 -9.61 -20.56
N ALA A 277 -5.92 -10.63 -20.99
CA ALA A 277 -6.02 -11.91 -20.28
C ALA A 277 -4.67 -12.65 -20.13
N ALA A 278 -3.70 -12.41 -21.02
CA ALA A 278 -2.37 -12.99 -20.93
C ALA A 278 -1.50 -12.29 -19.89
N THR A 279 -1.70 -10.98 -19.65
CA THR A 279 -0.84 -10.17 -18.79
C THR A 279 -0.65 -10.74 -17.38
N PHE A 280 -1.70 -11.30 -16.78
CA PHE A 280 -1.66 -11.86 -15.42
C PHE A 280 -1.72 -13.39 -15.38
N SER A 281 -1.54 -14.05 -16.53
CA SER A 281 -1.79 -15.49 -16.69
C SER A 281 -0.91 -16.37 -15.80
N GLY A 282 0.33 -15.94 -15.51
CA GLY A 282 1.24 -16.66 -14.62
C GLY A 282 0.79 -16.70 -13.15
N LEU A 283 -0.15 -15.85 -12.74
CA LEU A 283 -0.70 -15.81 -11.38
C LEU A 283 -1.82 -16.82 -11.12
N ASN A 284 -2.19 -17.65 -12.11
CA ASN A 284 -3.32 -18.58 -12.02
C ASN A 284 -3.23 -19.57 -10.84
N THR A 285 -2.03 -19.89 -10.38
CA THR A 285 -1.77 -20.82 -9.27
C THR A 285 -1.18 -20.12 -8.03
N SER A 286 -1.16 -18.79 -8.00
CA SER A 286 -0.50 -17.99 -6.97
C SER A 286 -1.36 -17.66 -5.75
N ASN A 287 -2.66 -18.00 -5.77
CA ASN A 287 -3.63 -17.74 -4.69
C ASN A 287 -3.74 -16.24 -4.29
N VAL A 288 -3.72 -15.36 -5.30
CA VAL A 288 -3.82 -13.91 -5.12
C VAL A 288 -5.23 -13.54 -4.62
N LEU A 289 -5.27 -12.87 -3.46
CA LEU A 289 -6.48 -12.36 -2.81
C LEU A 289 -6.72 -10.88 -3.09
N SER A 290 -5.67 -10.08 -3.30
CA SER A 290 -5.82 -8.70 -3.73
C SER A 290 -4.80 -8.26 -4.78
N LEU A 291 -5.27 -7.46 -5.73
CA LEU A 291 -4.45 -6.87 -6.79
C LEU A 291 -4.70 -5.36 -6.83
N ASP A 292 -3.62 -4.59 -6.71
CA ASP A 292 -3.65 -3.13 -6.81
C ASP A 292 -2.85 -2.65 -8.03
N LEU A 293 -3.59 -2.12 -9.01
CA LEU A 293 -3.10 -1.52 -10.26
C LEU A 293 -3.40 -0.02 -10.30
N SER A 294 -3.64 0.62 -9.15
CA SER A 294 -4.06 2.01 -9.08
C SER A 294 -2.95 2.99 -9.49
N ASN A 295 -3.35 4.23 -9.78
CA ASN A 295 -2.44 5.32 -10.15
C ASN A 295 -1.62 5.02 -11.43
N GLY A 296 -2.21 4.25 -12.35
CA GLY A 296 -1.62 3.89 -13.62
C GLY A 296 -2.21 4.66 -14.80
N PHE A 297 -2.06 4.07 -15.99
CA PHE A 297 -2.51 4.65 -17.26
C PHE A 297 -3.40 3.67 -18.05
N ILE A 298 -4.02 2.71 -17.37
CA ILE A 298 -4.95 1.76 -18.01
C ILE A 298 -6.13 2.57 -18.54
N SER A 299 -6.44 2.41 -19.83
CA SER A 299 -7.55 3.13 -20.49
C SER A 299 -8.78 2.24 -20.72
N MET A 300 -8.56 0.93 -20.85
CA MET A 300 -9.58 -0.04 -21.17
C MET A 300 -9.36 -1.33 -20.38
N LEU A 301 -10.44 -1.89 -19.85
CA LEU A 301 -10.44 -3.26 -19.34
C LEU A 301 -11.05 -4.18 -20.39
N SER A 302 -10.18 -4.95 -21.05
CA SER A 302 -10.59 -5.91 -22.09
C SER A 302 -11.30 -7.13 -21.50
N PRO A 303 -12.06 -7.90 -22.30
CA PRO A 303 -12.71 -9.12 -21.83
C PRO A 303 -11.73 -10.07 -21.13
N ARG A 304 -12.13 -10.62 -19.98
CA ARG A 304 -11.40 -11.68 -19.25
C ARG A 304 -10.00 -11.28 -18.78
N VAL A 305 -9.68 -9.98 -18.71
CA VAL A 305 -8.34 -9.50 -18.28
C VAL A 305 -7.90 -10.05 -16.92
N PHE A 306 -8.84 -10.32 -16.01
CA PHE A 306 -8.55 -10.89 -14.69
C PHE A 306 -8.99 -12.35 -14.52
N SER A 307 -9.30 -13.09 -15.60
CA SER A 307 -9.88 -14.43 -15.49
C SER A 307 -8.98 -15.47 -14.84
N CYS A 308 -7.66 -15.20 -14.78
CA CYS A 308 -6.67 -16.04 -14.11
C CYS A 308 -6.59 -15.79 -12.60
N LEU A 309 -7.47 -14.99 -12.00
CA LEU A 309 -7.45 -14.66 -10.57
C LEU A 309 -8.75 -15.10 -9.87
N PRO A 310 -9.09 -16.39 -9.85
CA PRO A 310 -10.39 -16.85 -9.35
C PRO A 310 -10.56 -16.63 -7.82
N GLN A 311 -9.47 -16.52 -7.08
CA GLN A 311 -9.47 -16.29 -5.62
C GLN A 311 -9.47 -14.80 -5.24
N LEU A 312 -9.46 -13.89 -6.21
CA LEU A 312 -9.37 -12.46 -5.95
C LEU A 312 -10.59 -11.95 -5.20
N GLN A 313 -10.35 -11.29 -4.07
CA GLN A 313 -11.36 -10.69 -3.19
C GLN A 313 -11.38 -9.17 -3.31
N ALA A 314 -10.24 -8.54 -3.60
CA ALA A 314 -10.15 -7.10 -3.77
C ALA A 314 -9.38 -6.72 -5.04
N LEU A 315 -10.00 -5.89 -5.87
CA LEU A 315 -9.39 -5.32 -7.07
C LEU A 315 -9.41 -3.79 -6.97
N ASN A 316 -8.23 -3.18 -7.02
CA ASN A 316 -8.07 -1.73 -7.06
C ASN A 316 -7.48 -1.31 -8.41
N VAL A 317 -8.27 -0.58 -9.21
CA VAL A 317 -7.86 0.02 -10.48
C VAL A 317 -8.14 1.53 -10.47
N ALA A 318 -8.21 2.14 -9.28
CA ALA A 318 -8.49 3.55 -9.10
C ALA A 318 -7.39 4.45 -9.70
N SER A 319 -7.73 5.70 -9.99
CA SER A 319 -6.77 6.71 -10.49
C SER A 319 -6.04 6.28 -11.76
N ASN A 320 -6.72 5.55 -12.65
CA ASN A 320 -6.23 5.20 -13.98
C ASN A 320 -6.79 6.21 -15.02
N LYS A 321 -6.93 5.78 -16.28
CA LYS A 321 -7.56 6.54 -17.38
C LYS A 321 -8.71 5.74 -17.98
N ILE A 322 -9.34 4.86 -17.20
CA ILE A 322 -10.31 3.89 -17.70
C ILE A 322 -11.54 4.64 -18.20
N ASN A 323 -11.78 4.59 -19.51
CA ASN A 323 -12.96 5.16 -20.16
C ASN A 323 -13.85 4.09 -20.80
N ARG A 324 -13.42 2.82 -20.76
CA ARG A 324 -14.12 1.70 -21.39
C ARG A 324 -13.98 0.43 -20.56
N LEU A 325 -15.13 -0.16 -20.25
CA LEU A 325 -15.26 -1.47 -19.63
C LEU A 325 -15.94 -2.41 -20.64
N ASP A 326 -15.16 -3.28 -21.27
CA ASP A 326 -15.73 -4.23 -22.23
C ASP A 326 -16.59 -5.28 -21.52
N LYS A 327 -17.53 -5.86 -22.28
CA LYS A 327 -18.28 -7.04 -21.85
C LYS A 327 -17.33 -8.13 -21.36
N GLU A 328 -17.67 -8.74 -20.22
CA GLU A 328 -16.86 -9.78 -19.56
C GLU A 328 -15.48 -9.31 -19.03
N ALA A 329 -15.22 -8.00 -18.87
CA ALA A 329 -13.96 -7.51 -18.29
C ALA A 329 -13.61 -8.15 -16.94
N PHE A 330 -14.61 -8.37 -16.08
CA PHE A 330 -14.46 -8.97 -14.75
C PHE A 330 -14.77 -10.48 -14.71
N PHE A 331 -14.82 -11.15 -15.86
CA PHE A 331 -15.13 -12.58 -15.91
C PHE A 331 -14.09 -13.39 -15.13
N GLY A 332 -14.55 -14.36 -14.34
CA GLY A 332 -13.70 -15.23 -13.52
C GLY A 332 -13.50 -14.77 -12.08
N LEU A 333 -13.87 -13.53 -11.75
CA LEU A 333 -13.74 -12.95 -10.40
C LEU A 333 -14.87 -13.40 -9.44
N GLN A 334 -14.99 -14.71 -9.24
CA GLN A 334 -16.10 -15.34 -8.50
C GLN A 334 -16.09 -15.05 -7.00
N ASN A 335 -14.94 -14.66 -6.43
CA ASN A 335 -14.78 -14.36 -5.00
C ASN A 335 -14.64 -12.86 -4.70
N LEU A 336 -14.89 -12.00 -5.69
CA LEU A 336 -14.68 -10.55 -5.54
C LEU A 336 -15.65 -9.95 -4.53
N GLN A 337 -15.11 -9.23 -3.56
CA GLN A 337 -15.84 -8.56 -2.48
C GLN A 337 -15.71 -7.03 -2.57
N SER A 338 -14.60 -6.53 -3.10
CA SER A 338 -14.35 -5.09 -3.25
C SER A 338 -13.80 -4.75 -4.62
N LEU A 339 -14.43 -3.80 -5.31
CA LEU A 339 -13.98 -3.26 -6.58
C LEU A 339 -13.86 -1.74 -6.49
N ASN A 340 -12.65 -1.22 -6.67
CA ASN A 340 -12.39 0.22 -6.69
C ASN A 340 -12.03 0.68 -8.11
N LEU A 341 -12.92 1.46 -8.72
CA LEU A 341 -12.81 2.09 -10.03
C LEU A 341 -12.79 3.63 -9.91
N SER A 342 -12.63 4.18 -8.71
CA SER A 342 -12.66 5.64 -8.49
C SER A 342 -11.59 6.40 -9.27
N TYR A 343 -11.82 7.69 -9.52
CA TYR A 343 -10.88 8.58 -10.23
C TYR A 343 -10.50 8.05 -11.62
N ASN A 344 -11.47 7.60 -12.39
CA ASN A 344 -11.33 7.18 -13.79
C ASN A 344 -12.19 8.08 -14.71
N LEU A 345 -12.44 7.65 -15.95
CA LEU A 345 -13.05 8.47 -17.01
C LEU A 345 -14.25 7.77 -17.64
N LEU A 346 -15.03 7.00 -16.85
CA LEU A 346 -16.06 6.11 -17.38
C LEU A 346 -17.17 6.84 -18.13
N GLY A 347 -17.67 7.98 -17.61
CA GLY A 347 -18.70 8.80 -18.27
C GLY A 347 -20.10 8.18 -18.33
N GLU A 348 -20.21 6.92 -18.75
CA GLU A 348 -21.46 6.16 -18.86
C GLU A 348 -21.25 4.74 -18.34
N LEU A 349 -22.30 4.16 -17.74
CA LEU A 349 -22.27 2.79 -17.24
C LEU A 349 -23.31 1.93 -17.94
N TYR A 350 -22.88 0.76 -18.42
CA TYR A 350 -23.73 -0.22 -19.10
C TYR A 350 -23.92 -1.48 -18.27
N ARG A 351 -25.07 -2.14 -18.45
CA ARG A 351 -25.41 -3.40 -17.77
C ARG A 351 -24.42 -4.52 -18.03
N GLU A 352 -23.94 -4.63 -19.26
CA GLU A 352 -22.99 -5.68 -19.63
C GLU A 352 -21.61 -5.54 -18.96
N SER A 353 -21.26 -4.34 -18.48
CA SER A 353 -19.98 -4.09 -17.80
C SER A 353 -19.88 -4.79 -16.44
N PHE A 354 -21.02 -4.98 -15.74
CA PHE A 354 -21.06 -5.59 -14.40
C PHE A 354 -21.82 -6.93 -14.38
N GLU A 355 -22.36 -7.40 -15.50
CA GLU A 355 -23.21 -8.59 -15.58
C GLU A 355 -22.54 -9.85 -15.03
N VAL A 356 -21.24 -10.02 -15.25
CA VAL A 356 -20.47 -11.17 -14.76
C VAL A 356 -20.23 -11.16 -13.25
N LEU A 357 -20.41 -10.02 -12.58
CA LEU A 357 -20.21 -9.88 -11.12
C LEU A 357 -21.45 -10.25 -10.31
N LYS A 358 -22.60 -10.53 -10.96
CA LYS A 358 -23.83 -10.95 -10.30
C LYS A 358 -23.69 -12.23 -9.46
N SER A 359 -22.74 -13.09 -9.84
CA SER A 359 -22.41 -14.33 -9.13
C SER A 359 -21.32 -14.16 -8.08
N SER A 360 -20.73 -12.97 -7.94
CA SER A 360 -19.69 -12.68 -6.95
C SER A 360 -20.29 -12.16 -5.64
N PRO A 361 -19.62 -12.37 -4.49
CA PRO A 361 -20.03 -11.81 -3.20
C PRO A 361 -19.64 -10.32 -3.08
N LEU A 362 -19.80 -9.52 -4.14
CA LEU A 362 -19.35 -8.13 -4.19
C LEU A 362 -20.12 -7.30 -3.15
N GLN A 363 -19.40 -6.73 -2.20
CA GLN A 363 -19.95 -5.92 -1.10
C GLN A 363 -19.68 -4.43 -1.26
N SER A 364 -18.58 -4.05 -1.92
CA SER A 364 -18.20 -2.65 -2.10
C SER A 364 -17.85 -2.35 -3.55
N LEU A 365 -18.49 -1.32 -4.10
CA LEU A 365 -18.20 -0.76 -5.42
C LEU A 365 -17.95 0.75 -5.31
N ASP A 366 -16.72 1.16 -5.61
CA ASP A 366 -16.34 2.58 -5.63
C ASP A 366 -16.18 3.07 -7.07
N LEU A 367 -17.02 4.04 -7.44
CA LEU A 367 -17.09 4.71 -8.73
C LEU A 367 -16.97 6.24 -8.56
N LYS A 368 -16.44 6.72 -7.43
CA LYS A 368 -16.25 8.15 -7.17
C LYS A 368 -15.43 8.81 -8.28
N SER A 369 -15.71 10.06 -8.65
CA SER A 369 -14.87 10.84 -9.56
C SER A 369 -14.65 10.17 -10.93
N ASN A 370 -15.74 9.78 -11.61
CA ASN A 370 -15.71 9.11 -12.92
C ASN A 370 -16.39 9.89 -14.05
N HIS A 371 -16.84 11.11 -13.77
CA HIS A 371 -17.64 11.93 -14.69
C HIS A 371 -18.93 11.26 -15.17
N ILE A 372 -19.49 10.33 -14.39
CA ILE A 372 -20.67 9.54 -14.80
C ILE A 372 -21.88 10.46 -14.92
N GLY A 373 -22.41 10.60 -16.14
CA GLY A 373 -23.62 11.37 -16.43
C GLY A 373 -24.86 10.49 -16.66
N ALA A 374 -24.66 9.26 -17.11
CA ALA A 374 -25.73 8.30 -17.39
C ALA A 374 -25.39 6.90 -16.87
N ILE A 375 -26.38 6.25 -16.27
CA ILE A 375 -26.31 4.86 -15.83
C ILE A 375 -27.46 4.14 -16.53
N GLN A 376 -27.15 3.13 -17.34
CA GLN A 376 -28.15 2.35 -18.05
C GLN A 376 -29.13 1.71 -17.04
N TYR A 377 -30.39 1.58 -17.45
CA TYR A 377 -31.37 0.82 -16.68
C TYR A 377 -30.80 -0.55 -16.35
N ASP A 378 -30.97 -0.95 -15.09
CA ASP A 378 -30.47 -2.22 -14.55
C ASP A 378 -28.95 -2.44 -14.55
N ALA A 379 -28.11 -1.39 -14.67
CA ALA A 379 -26.65 -1.56 -14.74
C ALA A 379 -26.03 -2.31 -13.55
N PHE A 380 -26.57 -2.12 -12.35
CA PHE A 380 -26.13 -2.78 -11.12
C PHE A 380 -27.08 -3.89 -10.64
N SER A 381 -28.04 -4.28 -11.48
CA SER A 381 -29.05 -5.28 -11.08
C SER A 381 -28.39 -6.58 -10.71
N ASP A 382 -28.96 -7.25 -9.71
CA ASP A 382 -28.52 -8.55 -9.23
C ASP A 382 -27.13 -8.55 -8.57
N LEU A 383 -26.51 -7.38 -8.32
CA LEU A 383 -25.41 -7.24 -7.35
C LEU A 383 -25.98 -7.36 -5.92
N SER A 384 -26.55 -8.53 -5.63
CA SER A 384 -27.38 -8.82 -4.47
C SER A 384 -26.63 -8.76 -3.13
N SER A 385 -25.31 -8.87 -3.17
CA SER A 385 -24.44 -8.74 -1.99
C SER A 385 -23.95 -7.31 -1.74
N LEU A 386 -24.24 -6.35 -2.63
CA LEU A 386 -23.66 -5.01 -2.58
C LEU A 386 -24.20 -4.23 -1.37
N GLN A 387 -23.29 -3.83 -0.49
CA GLN A 387 -23.58 -3.11 0.75
C GLN A 387 -23.13 -1.66 0.72
N SER A 388 -22.11 -1.33 -0.08
CA SER A 388 -21.58 0.03 -0.23
C SER A 388 -21.44 0.39 -1.70
N LEU A 389 -22.03 1.51 -2.10
CA LEU A 389 -21.92 2.06 -3.44
C LEU A 389 -21.54 3.54 -3.35
N ASN A 390 -20.37 3.87 -3.90
CA ASN A 390 -19.90 5.24 -3.97
C ASN A 390 -19.98 5.76 -5.41
N LEU A 391 -20.88 6.70 -5.64
CA LEU A 391 -21.09 7.44 -6.89
C LEU A 391 -20.81 8.94 -6.68
N GLY A 392 -20.08 9.31 -5.62
CA GLY A 392 -19.77 10.70 -5.32
C GLY A 392 -18.92 11.37 -6.40
N ASP A 393 -18.95 12.70 -6.47
CA ASP A 393 -18.17 13.49 -7.45
C ASP A 393 -18.37 12.99 -8.89
N ASN A 394 -19.63 12.98 -9.34
CA ASN A 394 -20.01 12.58 -10.69
C ASN A 394 -20.92 13.64 -11.33
N SER A 395 -21.52 13.33 -12.47
CA SER A 395 -22.39 14.25 -13.22
C SER A 395 -23.85 13.81 -13.23
N LEU A 396 -24.28 13.00 -12.25
CA LEU A 396 -25.64 12.49 -12.17
C LEU A 396 -26.63 13.63 -11.93
N THR A 397 -27.76 13.60 -12.63
CA THR A 397 -28.83 14.61 -12.49
C THR A 397 -30.08 14.10 -11.77
N THR A 398 -30.19 12.78 -11.62
CA THR A 398 -31.30 12.07 -10.97
C THR A 398 -30.74 10.88 -10.18
N ILE A 399 -31.54 10.35 -9.26
CA ILE A 399 -31.26 9.05 -8.63
C ILE A 399 -31.30 7.94 -9.69
N PRO A 400 -30.40 6.94 -9.66
CA PRO A 400 -30.48 5.80 -10.57
C PRO A 400 -31.77 4.98 -10.39
N SER A 401 -32.48 4.72 -11.48
CA SER A 401 -33.77 4.01 -11.49
C SER A 401 -33.61 2.49 -11.49
N MET A 402 -33.13 1.92 -10.38
CA MET A 402 -33.01 0.47 -10.16
C MET A 402 -33.15 0.16 -8.67
N GLN A 403 -33.13 -1.12 -8.27
CA GLN A 403 -33.29 -1.54 -6.88
C GLN A 403 -32.06 -2.30 -6.37
N LEU A 404 -31.48 -1.86 -5.24
CA LEU A 404 -30.37 -2.52 -4.56
C LEU A 404 -30.77 -2.87 -3.12
N LEU A 405 -31.22 -4.11 -2.91
CA LEU A 405 -31.87 -4.57 -1.68
C LEU A 405 -30.95 -4.61 -0.45
N SER A 406 -29.65 -4.83 -0.66
CA SER A 406 -28.66 -5.03 0.42
C SER A 406 -27.83 -3.77 0.72
N LEU A 407 -28.12 -2.66 0.03
CA LEU A 407 -27.30 -1.47 0.07
C LEU A 407 -27.48 -0.72 1.39
N LYS A 408 -26.39 -0.56 2.15
CA LYS A 408 -26.34 0.08 3.48
C LYS A 408 -25.74 1.49 3.41
N TYR A 409 -24.70 1.67 2.60
CA TYR A 409 -23.98 2.94 2.47
C TYR A 409 -24.09 3.44 1.03
N VAL A 410 -24.69 4.61 0.88
CA VAL A 410 -24.92 5.24 -0.43
C VAL A 410 -24.28 6.62 -0.44
N PHE A 411 -23.28 6.79 -1.29
CA PHE A 411 -22.64 8.08 -1.50
C PHE A 411 -22.99 8.62 -2.88
N LEU A 412 -23.80 9.66 -2.90
CA LEU A 412 -24.22 10.40 -4.09
C LEU A 412 -23.81 11.89 -3.97
N GLY A 413 -22.95 12.22 -3.01
CA GLY A 413 -22.49 13.58 -2.79
C GLY A 413 -21.75 14.15 -4.01
N GLU A 414 -21.62 15.48 -4.08
CA GLU A 414 -20.86 16.17 -5.14
C GLU A 414 -21.37 15.81 -6.56
N ASN A 415 -22.69 15.75 -6.76
CA ASN A 415 -23.33 15.48 -8.05
C ASN A 415 -24.17 16.67 -8.53
N ARG A 416 -25.01 16.47 -9.54
CA ARG A 416 -25.93 17.48 -10.09
C ARG A 416 -27.40 17.11 -9.86
N ILE A 417 -27.68 16.28 -8.84
CA ILE A 417 -29.01 15.72 -8.56
C ILE A 417 -29.96 16.84 -8.14
N ARG A 418 -31.11 16.94 -8.82
CA ARG A 418 -32.08 18.03 -8.61
C ARG A 418 -33.23 17.67 -7.68
N ASP A 419 -33.55 16.39 -7.60
CA ASP A 419 -34.56 15.82 -6.72
C ASP A 419 -34.14 14.40 -6.30
N ALA A 420 -34.61 13.98 -5.12
CA ALA A 420 -34.30 12.66 -4.56
C ALA A 420 -35.36 11.61 -4.92
N TYR A 421 -36.14 11.83 -6.00
CA TYR A 421 -37.19 10.90 -6.40
C TYR A 421 -36.61 9.50 -6.67
N GLY A 422 -37.26 8.46 -6.15
CA GLY A 422 -36.84 7.07 -6.36
C GLY A 422 -35.77 6.56 -5.39
N ILE A 423 -35.20 7.40 -4.52
CA ILE A 423 -34.16 6.99 -3.55
C ILE A 423 -34.58 5.83 -2.64
N ARG A 424 -35.86 5.79 -2.23
CA ARG A 424 -36.42 4.70 -1.43
C ARG A 424 -36.44 3.36 -2.16
N THR A 425 -36.64 3.39 -3.48
CA THR A 425 -36.56 2.20 -4.33
C THR A 425 -35.10 1.80 -4.56
N PHE A 426 -34.24 2.79 -4.80
CA PHE A 426 -32.82 2.59 -5.04
C PHE A 426 -32.10 1.95 -3.86
N ALA A 427 -32.35 2.44 -2.64
CA ALA A 427 -31.62 2.05 -1.45
C ALA A 427 -32.57 1.80 -0.26
N SER A 428 -33.47 0.83 -0.41
CA SER A 428 -34.54 0.54 0.55
C SER A 428 -34.08 0.11 1.95
N SER A 429 -32.81 -0.28 2.08
CA SER A 429 -32.18 -0.81 3.30
C SER A 429 -31.00 0.03 3.77
N ALA A 430 -30.87 1.28 3.28
CA ALA A 430 -29.76 2.15 3.60
C ALA A 430 -29.74 2.54 5.08
N THR A 431 -28.53 2.59 5.66
CA THR A 431 -28.24 3.17 6.97
C THR A 431 -27.63 4.55 6.85
N LEU A 432 -26.92 4.81 5.75
CA LEU A 432 -26.34 6.12 5.43
C LEU A 432 -26.66 6.48 3.99
N ILE A 433 -27.20 7.68 3.80
CA ILE A 433 -27.38 8.30 2.48
C ILE A 433 -26.68 9.66 2.52
N ASP A 434 -25.68 9.82 1.66
CA ASP A 434 -25.02 11.09 1.41
C ASP A 434 -25.48 11.66 0.06
N LEU A 435 -26.15 12.82 0.12
CA LEU A 435 -26.59 13.64 -0.99
C LEU A 435 -26.03 15.08 -0.85
N ALA A 436 -24.97 15.27 -0.08
CA ALA A 436 -24.35 16.58 0.10
C ALA A 436 -23.81 17.14 -1.22
N TYR A 437 -23.65 18.45 -1.35
CA TYR A 437 -23.11 19.09 -2.55
C TYR A 437 -23.86 18.69 -3.85
N ASN A 438 -25.18 18.71 -3.80
CA ASN A 438 -26.06 18.46 -4.95
C ASN A 438 -26.84 19.73 -5.32
N ARG A 439 -27.91 19.56 -6.12
CA ARG A 439 -28.75 20.66 -6.62
C ARG A 439 -30.19 20.54 -6.14
N LEU A 440 -30.42 19.88 -5.01
CA LEU A 440 -31.75 19.72 -4.42
C LEU A 440 -32.32 21.09 -4.03
N GLN A 441 -33.54 21.38 -4.47
CA GLN A 441 -34.22 22.66 -4.17
C GLN A 441 -35.40 22.50 -3.20
N ASP A 442 -35.97 21.30 -3.15
CA ASP A 442 -37.21 21.00 -2.45
C ASP A 442 -37.02 19.79 -1.53
N LEU A 443 -37.38 19.94 -0.26
CA LEU A 443 -37.39 18.85 0.73
C LEU A 443 -38.66 17.97 0.67
N GLY A 444 -39.55 18.12 -0.31
CA GLY A 444 -40.76 17.30 -0.42
C GLY A 444 -40.50 15.78 -0.46
N GLU A 445 -39.37 15.33 -1.00
CA GLU A 445 -38.96 13.92 -1.03
C GLU A 445 -38.35 13.42 0.30
N PHE A 446 -38.03 14.32 1.24
CA PHE A 446 -37.55 13.96 2.58
C PHE A 446 -38.50 12.97 3.27
N TRP A 447 -39.81 13.19 3.12
CA TRP A 447 -40.85 12.33 3.69
C TRP A 447 -40.82 10.88 3.18
N GLN A 448 -40.28 10.65 1.98
CA GLN A 448 -40.07 9.29 1.44
C GLN A 448 -38.77 8.69 1.95
N ILE A 449 -37.71 9.50 2.08
CA ILE A 449 -36.40 9.07 2.58
C ILE A 449 -36.50 8.58 4.03
N ILE A 450 -37.18 9.34 4.89
CA ILE A 450 -37.31 8.98 6.32
C ILE A 450 -38.18 7.73 6.58
N ARG A 451 -38.84 7.18 5.54
CA ARG A 451 -39.55 5.89 5.61
C ARG A 451 -38.64 4.69 5.39
N ILE A 452 -37.36 4.91 5.12
CA ILE A 452 -36.33 3.87 5.14
C ILE A 452 -36.03 3.56 6.61
N ARG A 453 -36.58 2.45 7.10
CA ARG A 453 -36.54 2.09 8.53
C ARG A 453 -35.12 1.94 9.09
N THR A 454 -34.16 1.57 8.25
CA THR A 454 -32.76 1.35 8.63
C THR A 454 -31.92 2.63 8.63
N LEU A 455 -32.47 3.75 8.16
CA LEU A 455 -31.71 4.98 7.93
C LEU A 455 -31.35 5.65 9.25
N GLU A 456 -30.05 5.84 9.49
CA GLU A 456 -29.50 6.52 10.67
C GLU A 456 -28.88 7.87 10.31
N ASN A 457 -28.28 8.00 9.13
CA ASN A 457 -27.52 9.20 8.73
C ASN A 457 -27.96 9.69 7.35
N LEU A 458 -28.39 10.95 7.28
CA LEU A 458 -28.79 11.62 6.05
C LEU A 458 -28.04 12.94 5.91
N PHE A 459 -27.18 13.05 4.90
CA PHE A 459 -26.42 14.26 4.59
C PHE A 459 -27.03 14.96 3.37
N LEU A 460 -27.46 16.21 3.56
CA LEU A 460 -28.05 17.08 2.55
C LEU A 460 -27.35 18.45 2.50
N SER A 461 -26.21 18.59 3.18
CA SER A 461 -25.48 19.86 3.24
C SER A 461 -25.05 20.35 1.86
N HIS A 462 -24.88 21.66 1.73
CA HIS A 462 -24.47 22.31 0.49
C HIS A 462 -25.37 22.01 -0.72
N ASN A 463 -26.68 21.95 -0.50
CA ASN A 463 -27.71 21.94 -1.56
C ASN A 463 -28.30 23.34 -1.79
N MET A 464 -29.28 23.46 -2.69
CA MET A 464 -30.00 24.71 -2.99
C MET A 464 -31.39 24.74 -2.38
N ILE A 465 -31.54 24.15 -1.18
CA ILE A 465 -32.83 23.97 -0.53
C ILE A 465 -33.44 25.34 -0.21
N SER A 466 -34.59 25.62 -0.82
CA SER A 466 -35.30 26.90 -0.64
C SER A 466 -36.77 26.71 -0.26
N ARG A 467 -37.30 25.49 -0.39
CA ARG A 467 -38.67 25.15 -0.03
C ARG A 467 -38.79 23.74 0.55
N CYS A 468 -39.87 23.53 1.29
CA CYS A 468 -40.29 22.24 1.81
C CYS A 468 -41.75 22.05 1.43
N SER A 469 -41.99 21.53 0.22
CA SER A 469 -43.33 21.27 -0.27
C SER A 469 -43.89 20.05 0.48
N ALA A 470 -44.59 20.29 1.59
CA ALA A 470 -45.20 19.22 2.38
C ALA A 470 -46.27 18.48 1.54
N LYS A 471 -46.25 17.15 1.58
CA LYS A 471 -47.44 16.36 1.19
C LYS A 471 -48.39 16.39 2.41
N PRO A 472 -49.68 16.77 2.26
CA PRO A 472 -50.61 17.01 3.37
C PRO A 472 -50.79 15.85 4.38
N GLU A 473 -50.36 14.64 4.03
CA GLU A 473 -50.49 13.40 4.82
C GLU A 473 -49.14 12.90 5.39
N ALA A 474 -48.08 13.72 5.37
CA ALA A 474 -46.75 13.31 5.76
C ALA A 474 -46.56 13.31 7.30
N VAL A 475 -46.86 12.16 7.93
CA VAL A 475 -46.50 11.88 9.33
C VAL A 475 -45.08 11.27 9.38
N ILE A 476 -44.25 11.71 10.33
CA ILE A 476 -42.96 11.09 10.64
C ILE A 476 -43.25 9.66 11.15
N PRO A 477 -42.69 8.61 10.53
CA PRO A 477 -42.91 7.24 11.00
C PRO A 477 -42.44 7.06 12.46
N GLU A 478 -43.25 6.42 13.30
CA GLU A 478 -42.88 6.13 14.71
C GLU A 478 -41.66 5.20 14.82
N ASP A 479 -41.40 4.40 13.78
CA ASP A 479 -40.28 3.48 13.65
C ASP A 479 -39.07 4.08 12.91
N ASN A 480 -38.97 5.42 12.84
CA ASN A 480 -37.84 6.11 12.25
C ASN A 480 -36.58 6.03 13.13
N ASN A 481 -35.43 5.67 12.54
CA ASN A 481 -34.15 5.51 13.23
C ASN A 481 -33.12 6.62 12.94
N LEU A 482 -33.54 7.75 12.35
CA LEU A 482 -32.64 8.83 11.94
C LEU A 482 -31.98 9.47 13.16
N ARG A 483 -30.65 9.49 13.17
CA ARG A 483 -29.81 10.07 14.23
C ARG A 483 -29.15 11.37 13.80
N ILE A 484 -28.68 11.42 12.54
CA ILE A 484 -28.01 12.58 11.96
C ILE A 484 -28.77 13.03 10.73
N LEU A 485 -29.18 14.29 10.75
CA LEU A 485 -29.69 15.03 9.60
C LEU A 485 -28.83 16.28 9.42
N ASP A 486 -27.98 16.29 8.38
CA ASP A 486 -27.17 17.45 8.05
C ASP A 486 -27.82 18.26 6.92
N LEU A 487 -28.20 19.50 7.23
CA LEU A 487 -28.81 20.46 6.31
C LEU A 487 -27.93 21.71 6.12
N SER A 488 -26.65 21.65 6.52
CA SER A 488 -25.75 22.82 6.58
C SER A 488 -25.40 23.47 5.26
#